data_AF-A0A958GHP0-F1
#
_entry.id   AF-A0A958GHP0-F1
#
_cell.length_a   1.000
_cell.length_b   1.000
_cell.length_c   1.000
_cell.angle_alpha   90.00
_cell.angle_beta   90.00
_cell.angle_gamma   90.00
#
_symmetry.space_group_name_H-M   'P 1'
#
loop_
_entity.id
_entity.type
_entity.pdbx_description
1 polymer ?
#
loop_
_entity_poly.entity_id
_entity_poly.type
_entity_poly.pdbx_seq_one_letter_code
_entity_poly.pdbx_strand_id
1 'polypeptide(L)'
;MVNYRRGGRKKRTPVQVQEDTHRINDRIRVPEVRVIDDEGKQLGVLATSYALKLAEERDLDLVEVAPQAKPPVCKLMDYGKFKYREQKKEAEAKKKRTETTIKELRIRYRTDDEDLNTKLKKAREIFDEGYKVKFSIRCRNQKNTDMEINFRKRI
;
A
#
# COMPACT_ATOMS: atom_id res chain seq x y z
N MET A 1 -24.49 -39.87 -24.93
CA MET A 1 -24.66 -38.48 -24.44
C MET A 1 -23.31 -37.97 -23.95
N VAL A 2 -22.75 -36.93 -24.57
CA VAL A 2 -21.40 -36.39 -24.24
C VAL A 2 -21.57 -35.12 -23.42
N ASN A 3 -21.10 -35.12 -22.17
CA ASN A 3 -21.16 -33.96 -21.28
C ASN A 3 -19.97 -33.01 -21.53
N TYR A 4 -20.21 -31.90 -22.20
CA TYR A 4 -19.25 -30.80 -22.31
C TYR A 4 -19.11 -30.07 -20.96
N ARG A 5 -17.93 -30.19 -20.32
CA ARG A 5 -17.55 -29.36 -19.16
C ARG A 5 -17.42 -27.91 -19.60
N ARG A 6 -18.37 -27.06 -19.20
CA ARG A 6 -18.31 -25.60 -19.42
C ARG A 6 -17.15 -25.01 -18.62
N GLY A 7 -16.13 -24.51 -19.32
CA GLY A 7 -15.02 -23.77 -18.73
C GLY A 7 -15.50 -22.49 -18.05
N GLY A 8 -15.12 -22.32 -16.77
CA GLY A 8 -15.41 -21.11 -16.01
C GLY A 8 -14.68 -19.90 -16.60
N ARG A 9 -15.44 -18.88 -17.01
CA ARG A 9 -14.94 -17.59 -17.49
C ARG A 9 -14.20 -16.91 -16.33
N LYS A 10 -12.86 -16.85 -16.37
CA LYS A 10 -12.07 -16.10 -15.38
C LYS A 10 -12.61 -14.67 -15.31
N LYS A 11 -13.14 -14.26 -14.15
CA LYS A 11 -13.56 -12.88 -13.91
C LYS A 11 -12.34 -11.99 -14.12
N ARG A 12 -12.38 -11.09 -15.10
CA ARG A 12 -11.36 -10.06 -15.28
C ARG A 12 -11.43 -9.18 -14.04
N THR A 13 -10.43 -9.25 -13.18
CA THR A 13 -10.27 -8.31 -12.07
C THR A 13 -10.16 -6.91 -12.67
N PRO A 14 -10.88 -5.90 -12.13
CA PRO A 14 -10.75 -4.54 -12.62
C PRO A 14 -9.31 -4.07 -12.44
N VAL A 15 -8.72 -3.54 -13.53
CA VAL A 15 -7.39 -2.92 -13.49
C VAL A 15 -7.52 -1.70 -12.57
N GLN A 16 -6.85 -1.73 -11.41
CA GLN A 16 -6.78 -0.58 -10.53
C GLN A 16 -5.93 0.49 -11.23
N VAL A 17 -6.58 1.50 -11.78
CA VAL A 17 -5.89 2.68 -12.33
C VAL A 17 -5.34 3.46 -11.15
N GLN A 18 -4.01 3.48 -11.00
CA GLN A 18 -3.35 4.35 -10.02
C GLN A 18 -3.68 5.81 -10.37
N GLU A 19 -4.44 6.48 -9.51
CA GLU A 19 -4.69 7.92 -9.63
C GLU A 19 -3.35 8.66 -9.55
N ASP A 20 -3.11 9.58 -10.50
CA ASP A 20 -1.94 10.45 -10.48
C ASP A 20 -2.00 11.34 -9.23
N THR A 21 -1.07 11.10 -8.31
CA THR A 21 -1.03 11.74 -6.99
C THR A 21 -0.55 13.19 -7.01
N HIS A 22 0.12 13.62 -8.08
CA HIS A 22 0.76 14.93 -8.15
C HIS A 22 0.09 15.83 -9.21
N ARG A 23 -0.07 17.11 -8.88
CA ARG A 23 -0.45 18.14 -9.86
C ARG A 23 0.81 18.57 -10.62
N ILE A 24 0.70 18.67 -11.94
CA ILE A 24 1.81 19.04 -12.83
C ILE A 24 1.37 20.16 -13.77
N ASN A 25 2.31 21.04 -14.10
CA ASN A 25 2.16 22.10 -15.10
C ASN A 25 0.82 22.85 -14.93
N ASP A 26 -0.03 22.86 -15.97
CA ASP A 26 -1.33 23.56 -15.99
C ASP A 26 -2.35 23.07 -14.95
N ARG A 27 -2.10 21.94 -14.29
CA ARG A 27 -2.94 21.46 -13.18
C ARG A 27 -2.69 22.25 -11.90
N ILE A 28 -1.62 23.04 -11.82
CA ILE A 28 -1.29 23.91 -10.68
C ILE A 28 -2.04 25.23 -10.86
N ARG A 29 -3.04 25.47 -10.00
CA ARG A 29 -3.97 26.63 -10.12
C ARG A 29 -3.70 27.76 -9.15
N VAL A 30 -2.69 27.62 -8.28
CA VAL A 30 -2.33 28.65 -7.31
C VAL A 30 -1.54 29.77 -8.00
N PRO A 31 -1.61 31.03 -7.53
CA PRO A 31 -0.91 32.14 -8.16
C PRO A 31 0.60 32.16 -7.85
N GLU A 32 1.00 31.67 -6.68
CA GLU A 32 2.38 31.65 -6.22
C GLU A 32 2.77 30.27 -5.70
N VAL A 33 4.02 29.90 -6.00
CA VAL A 33 4.61 28.61 -5.63
C VAL A 33 6.04 28.81 -5.14
N ARG A 34 6.46 27.99 -4.19
CA ARG A 34 7.88 27.89 -3.81
C ARG A 34 8.57 26.91 -4.75
N VAL A 35 9.53 27.38 -5.53
CA VAL A 35 10.18 26.58 -6.57
C VAL A 35 11.54 26.06 -6.11
N ILE A 36 11.76 24.77 -6.35
CA ILE A 36 13.04 24.09 -6.23
C ILE A 36 13.48 23.66 -7.63
N ASP A 37 14.74 23.94 -7.95
CA ASP A 37 15.34 23.60 -9.22
C ASP A 37 15.64 22.09 -9.35
N ASP A 38 15.99 21.63 -10.55
CA ASP A 38 16.34 20.23 -10.81
C ASP A 38 17.60 19.78 -10.05
N GLU A 39 18.56 20.70 -9.90
CA GLU A 39 19.78 20.54 -9.08
C GLU A 39 19.51 20.61 -7.56
N GLY A 40 18.28 20.91 -7.14
CA GLY A 40 17.90 21.04 -5.73
C GLY A 40 18.13 22.43 -5.12
N LYS A 41 18.54 23.41 -5.93
CA LYS A 41 18.65 24.82 -5.52
C LYS A 41 17.26 25.40 -5.24
N GLN A 42 17.11 26.14 -4.14
CA GLN A 42 15.86 26.86 -3.87
C GLN A 42 15.85 28.19 -4.64
N LEU A 43 14.87 28.36 -5.53
CA LEU A 43 14.67 29.60 -6.29
C LEU A 43 13.78 30.60 -5.53
N GLY A 44 13.16 30.17 -4.43
CA GLY A 44 12.30 30.99 -3.59
C GLY A 44 10.84 30.92 -3.99
N VAL A 45 10.07 31.94 -3.63
CA VAL A 45 8.65 32.06 -4.00
C VAL A 45 8.56 32.82 -5.33
N LEU A 46 7.95 32.19 -6.32
CA LEU A 46 7.79 32.72 -7.67
C LEU A 46 6.31 32.67 -8.07
N ALA A 47 5.92 33.55 -8.98
CA ALA A 47 4.62 33.43 -9.64
C ALA A 47 4.57 32.12 -10.44
N THR A 48 3.45 31.41 -10.38
CA THR A 48 3.28 30.12 -11.07
C THR A 48 3.51 30.24 -12.57
N SER A 49 3.10 31.35 -13.18
CA SER A 49 3.34 31.63 -14.61
C SER A 49 4.83 31.73 -14.96
N TYR A 50 5.66 32.30 -14.07
CA TYR A 50 7.09 32.36 -14.25
C TYR A 50 7.75 30.99 -14.02
N ALA A 51 7.28 30.24 -13.01
CA ALA A 51 7.74 28.88 -12.75
C ALA A 51 7.44 27.92 -13.91
N LEU A 52 6.28 28.06 -14.56
CA LEU A 52 5.91 27.28 -15.74
C LEU A 52 6.81 27.60 -16.94
N LYS A 53 7.10 28.88 -17.19
CA LYS A 53 8.04 29.28 -18.24
C LYS A 53 9.43 28.74 -17.99
N LEU A 54 9.91 28.79 -16.76
CA LEU A 54 11.22 28.26 -16.40
C LEU A 54 11.30 26.74 -16.60
N ALA A 55 10.19 26.03 -16.38
CA ALA A 55 10.08 24.60 -16.67
C ALA A 55 10.17 24.34 -18.19
N GLU A 56 9.43 25.11 -18.99
CA GLU A 56 9.41 25.03 -20.46
C GLU A 56 10.78 25.37 -21.08
N GLU A 57 11.45 26.43 -20.61
CA GLU A 57 12.79 26.83 -21.06
C GLU A 57 13.86 25.76 -20.83
N ARG A 58 13.63 24.85 -19.88
CA ARG A 58 14.56 23.78 -19.50
C ARG A 58 14.10 22.40 -19.96
N ASP A 59 13.01 22.31 -20.71
CA ASP A 59 12.37 21.04 -21.10
C ASP A 59 12.07 20.12 -19.89
N LEU A 60 11.61 20.71 -18.78
CA LEU A 60 11.24 20.02 -17.53
C LEU A 60 9.76 20.25 -17.20
N ASP A 61 9.23 19.45 -16.28
CA ASP A 61 7.89 19.65 -15.72
C ASP A 61 7.95 20.39 -14.38
N LEU A 62 6.98 21.28 -14.16
CA LEU A 62 6.70 21.85 -12.85
C LEU A 62 5.80 20.90 -12.07
N VAL A 63 6.36 20.19 -11.10
CA VAL A 63 5.65 19.17 -10.31
C VAL A 63 5.39 19.67 -8.90
N GLU A 64 4.13 19.69 -8.46
CA GLU A 64 3.74 20.01 -7.09
C GLU A 64 4.09 18.83 -6.16
N VAL A 65 5.12 18.98 -5.33
CA VAL A 65 5.62 17.93 -4.42
C VAL A 65 5.04 18.05 -3.01
N ALA A 66 4.69 19.26 -2.57
CA ALA A 66 4.08 19.49 -1.26
C ALA A 66 2.89 20.45 -1.37
N PRO A 67 1.67 19.93 -1.59
CA PRO A 67 0.45 20.75 -1.69
C PRO A 67 0.05 21.41 -0.37
N GLN A 68 0.46 20.83 0.77
CA GLN A 68 0.06 21.29 2.10
C GLN A 68 0.83 22.53 2.58
N ALA A 69 1.91 22.90 1.90
CA ALA A 69 2.71 24.08 2.24
C ALA A 69 2.01 25.37 1.78
N LYS A 70 2.31 26.49 2.46
CA LYS A 70 1.86 27.84 2.07
C LYS A 70 3.07 28.74 1.87
N PRO A 71 3.42 29.14 0.64
CA PRO A 71 2.89 28.65 -0.65
C PRO A 71 3.28 27.18 -0.93
N PRO A 72 2.52 26.46 -1.79
CA PRO A 72 2.83 25.08 -2.18
C PRO A 72 4.24 24.95 -2.74
N VAL A 73 4.89 23.81 -2.48
CA VAL A 73 6.24 23.56 -2.99
C VAL A 73 6.15 22.81 -4.31
N CYS A 74 6.71 23.42 -5.34
CA CYS A 74 6.88 22.85 -6.67
C CYS A 74 8.35 22.60 -6.96
N LYS A 75 8.66 21.53 -7.69
CA LYS A 75 10.01 21.18 -8.10
C LYS A 75 10.06 20.99 -9.61
N LEU A 76 11.09 21.51 -10.24
CA LEU A 76 11.40 21.28 -11.65
C LEU A 76 12.02 19.89 -11.79
N MET A 77 11.37 19.00 -12.55
CA MET A 77 11.89 17.66 -12.83
C MET A 77 11.17 17.02 -14.02
N ASP A 78 11.78 16.01 -14.62
CA ASP A 78 11.10 15.10 -15.56
C ASP A 78 10.11 14.20 -14.80
N TYR A 79 8.80 14.45 -14.98
CA TYR A 79 7.76 13.70 -14.29
C TYR A 79 7.68 12.24 -14.73
N GLY A 80 7.94 11.95 -16.01
CA GLY A 80 7.92 10.60 -16.56
C GLY A 80 8.98 9.72 -15.91
N LYS A 81 10.22 10.21 -15.83
CA LYS A 81 11.34 9.53 -15.16
C LYS A 81 11.11 9.40 -13.67
N PHE A 82 10.55 10.42 -13.02
CA PHE A 82 10.18 10.36 -11.61
C PHE A 82 9.15 9.25 -11.34
N LYS A 83 8.05 9.21 -12.11
CA LYS A 83 6.99 8.21 -11.99
C LYS A 83 7.53 6.79 -12.20
N TYR A 84 8.40 6.60 -13.18
CA TYR A 84 9.05 5.31 -13.40
C TYR A 84 9.90 4.86 -12.19
N ARG A 85 10.70 5.77 -11.63
CA ARG A 85 11.54 5.47 -10.46
C ARG A 85 10.70 5.14 -9.22
N GLU A 86 9.65 5.91 -8.98
CA GLU A 86 8.73 5.66 -7.86
C GLU A 86 8.00 4.32 -8.03
N GLN A 87 7.49 4.01 -9.22
CA GLN A 87 6.87 2.71 -9.49
C GLN A 87 7.84 1.54 -9.32
N LYS A 88 9.09 1.68 -9.80
CA LYS A 88 10.12 0.66 -9.64
C LYS A 88 10.44 0.45 -8.15
N LYS A 89 10.61 1.52 -7.40
CA LYS A 89 10.87 1.49 -5.95
C LYS A 89 9.69 0.88 -5.18
N GLU A 90 8.46 1.25 -5.51
CA GLU A 90 7.25 0.69 -4.91
C GLU A 90 7.12 -0.81 -5.22
N ALA A 91 7.43 -1.23 -6.46
CA ALA A 91 7.44 -2.64 -6.84
C ALA A 91 8.53 -3.44 -6.11
N GLU A 92 9.73 -2.89 -5.97
CA GLU A 92 10.81 -3.48 -5.18
C GLU A 92 10.44 -3.57 -3.69
N ALA A 93 9.81 -2.54 -3.13
CA ALA A 93 9.33 -2.53 -1.75
C ALA A 93 8.22 -3.55 -1.53
N LYS A 94 7.27 -3.69 -2.48
CA LYS A 94 6.23 -4.72 -2.44
C LYS A 94 6.81 -6.13 -2.50
N LYS A 95 7.81 -6.37 -3.36
CA LYS A 95 8.51 -7.66 -3.43
C LYS A 95 9.27 -8.00 -2.14
N LYS A 96 9.91 -7.00 -1.53
CA LYS A 96 10.62 -7.17 -0.25
C LYS A 96 9.69 -7.31 0.94
N ARG A 97 8.47 -6.78 0.85
CA ARG A 97 7.46 -6.93 1.88
C ARG A 97 7.02 -8.39 1.94
N THR A 98 7.49 -9.11 2.94
CA THR A 98 6.99 -10.45 3.25
C THR A 98 5.51 -10.32 3.62
N GLU A 99 4.62 -10.78 2.74
CA GLU A 99 3.20 -10.85 3.05
C GLU A 99 3.01 -11.82 4.22
N THR A 100 2.85 -11.30 5.43
CA THR A 100 2.58 -12.15 6.58
C THR A 100 1.17 -12.71 6.44
N THR A 101 1.04 -13.90 5.86
CA THR A 101 -0.24 -14.59 5.78
C THR A 101 -0.71 -14.94 7.19
N ILE A 102 -1.98 -14.64 7.47
CA ILE A 102 -2.61 -15.01 8.74
C ILE A 102 -3.34 -16.33 8.51
N LYS A 103 -2.93 -17.39 9.20
CA LYS A 103 -3.66 -18.67 9.24
C LYS A 103 -4.61 -18.68 10.43
N GLU A 104 -5.88 -18.98 10.19
CA GLU A 104 -6.88 -19.09 11.26
C GLU A 104 -6.87 -20.52 11.83
N LEU A 105 -6.74 -20.65 13.15
CA LEU A 105 -6.86 -21.93 13.85
C LEU A 105 -8.08 -21.92 14.76
N ARG A 106 -9.05 -22.77 14.44
CA ARG A 106 -10.31 -22.88 15.16
C ARG A 106 -10.24 -23.89 16.30
N ILE A 107 -10.72 -23.47 17.47
CA ILE A 107 -10.79 -24.24 18.71
C ILE A 107 -12.25 -24.30 19.18
N ARG A 108 -12.69 -25.44 19.71
CA ARG A 108 -14.03 -25.59 20.29
C ARG A 108 -14.00 -25.17 21.76
N TYR A 109 -15.10 -24.59 22.23
CA TYR A 109 -15.30 -24.37 23.66
C TYR A 109 -15.40 -25.73 24.40
N ARG A 110 -14.71 -25.87 25.54
CA ARG A 110 -14.54 -27.14 26.29
C ARG A 110 -13.82 -28.25 25.52
N THR A 111 -12.73 -27.89 24.83
CA THR A 111 -11.78 -28.86 24.25
C THR A 111 -11.01 -29.59 25.36
N ASP A 112 -10.76 -30.89 25.17
CA ASP A 112 -9.92 -31.73 26.04
C ASP A 112 -8.44 -31.29 25.96
N ASP A 113 -7.66 -31.53 27.02
CA ASP A 113 -6.25 -31.18 27.11
C ASP A 113 -5.44 -31.82 25.97
N GLU A 114 -5.80 -33.03 25.54
CA GLU A 114 -5.13 -33.72 24.44
C GLU A 114 -5.36 -33.04 23.07
N ASP A 115 -6.60 -32.59 22.80
CA ASP A 115 -6.93 -31.86 21.56
C ASP A 115 -6.36 -30.43 21.58
N LEU A 116 -6.33 -29.76 22.75
CA LEU A 116 -5.68 -28.46 22.90
C LEU A 116 -4.17 -28.56 22.59
N ASN A 117 -3.49 -29.56 23.15
CA ASN A 117 -2.07 -29.80 22.88
C ASN A 117 -1.79 -30.05 21.40
N THR A 118 -2.69 -30.76 20.70
CA THR A 118 -2.58 -30.98 19.25
C THR A 118 -2.71 -29.67 18.46
N LYS A 119 -3.62 -28.77 18.86
CA LYS A 119 -3.77 -27.44 18.25
C LYS A 119 -2.59 -26.51 18.54
N LEU A 120 -2.00 -26.60 19.73
CA LEU A 120 -0.81 -25.83 20.10
C LEU A 120 0.43 -26.28 19.31
N LYS A 121 0.62 -27.58 19.08
CA LYS A 121 1.69 -28.11 18.21
C LYS A 121 1.56 -27.55 16.79
N LYS A 122 0.35 -27.62 16.22
CA LYS A 122 0.07 -27.02 14.89
C LYS A 122 0.31 -25.51 14.86
N ALA A 123 -0.04 -24.80 15.93
CA ALA A 123 0.24 -23.37 15.99
C ALA A 123 1.75 -23.08 16.02
N ARG A 124 2.54 -23.88 16.74
CA ARG A 124 4.02 -23.76 16.75
C ARG A 124 4.61 -24.02 15.38
N GLU A 125 4.18 -25.07 14.68
CA GLU A 125 4.60 -25.35 13.29
C GLU A 125 4.30 -24.15 12.37
N ILE A 126 3.10 -23.55 12.49
CA ILE A 126 2.73 -22.37 11.70
C ILE A 126 3.58 -21.13 12.04
N PHE A 127 3.97 -20.97 13.31
CA PHE A 127 4.89 -19.91 13.73
C PHE A 127 6.31 -20.13 13.20
N ASP A 128 6.79 -21.37 13.19
CA ASP A 128 8.12 -21.73 12.68
C ASP A 128 8.19 -21.56 11.15
N GLU A 129 7.07 -21.74 10.45
CA GLU A 129 6.91 -21.39 9.03
C GLU A 129 6.85 -19.86 8.77
N GLY A 130 6.82 -19.02 9.81
CA GLY A 130 6.83 -17.55 9.69
C GLY A 130 5.45 -16.90 9.48
N TYR A 131 4.36 -17.64 9.68
CA TYR A 131 3.00 -17.12 9.58
C TYR A 131 2.47 -16.61 10.91
N LYS A 132 1.47 -15.72 10.85
CA LYS A 132 0.70 -15.31 12.03
C LYS A 132 -0.47 -16.26 12.23
N VAL A 133 -0.69 -16.71 13.47
CA VAL A 133 -1.85 -17.54 13.82
C VAL A 133 -2.92 -16.66 14.46
N LYS A 134 -4.15 -16.69 13.91
CA LYS A 134 -5.34 -16.14 14.58
C LYS A 134 -6.12 -17.29 15.21
N PHE A 135 -6.28 -17.28 16.53
CA PHE A 135 -7.10 -18.25 17.23
C PHE A 135 -8.56 -17.81 17.24
N SER A 136 -9.46 -18.71 16.86
CA SER A 136 -10.90 -18.46 16.77
C SER A 136 -11.63 -19.51 17.59
N ILE A 137 -12.30 -19.08 18.66
CA ILE A 137 -13.01 -19.98 19.57
C ILE A 137 -14.50 -19.94 19.24
N ARG A 138 -15.07 -21.10 18.90
CA ARG A 138 -16.51 -21.19 18.66
C ARG A 138 -17.23 -21.57 19.95
N CYS A 139 -18.01 -20.65 20.50
CA CYS A 139 -18.93 -20.90 21.61
C CYS A 139 -20.28 -21.41 21.09
N ARG A 140 -20.81 -22.48 21.69
CA ARG A 140 -22.09 -23.10 21.27
C ARG A 140 -23.33 -22.31 21.72
N ASN A 141 -23.21 -21.51 22.79
CA ASN A 141 -24.32 -20.74 23.34
C ASN A 141 -23.96 -19.25 23.36
N GLN A 142 -24.72 -18.44 22.63
CA GLN A 142 -24.67 -16.98 22.62
C GLN A 142 -25.03 -16.43 23.99
N LYS A 143 -24.04 -15.98 24.77
CA LYS A 143 -24.09 -14.71 25.51
C LYS A 143 -22.65 -14.19 25.62
N ASN A 144 -22.24 -13.44 24.60
CA ASN A 144 -21.12 -12.48 24.59
C ASN A 144 -19.76 -12.98 25.10
N THR A 145 -18.93 -13.55 24.24
CA THR A 145 -17.47 -13.30 24.29
C THR A 145 -16.79 -13.79 23.02
N ASP A 146 -16.67 -12.92 22.02
CA ASP A 146 -15.59 -13.03 21.06
C ASP A 146 -14.31 -12.59 21.78
N MET A 147 -13.66 -13.53 22.49
CA MET A 147 -12.33 -13.28 23.04
C MET A 147 -11.31 -13.38 21.91
N GLU A 148 -11.02 -12.24 21.27
CA GLU A 148 -9.95 -12.14 20.29
C GLU A 148 -8.60 -12.10 21.02
N ILE A 149 -7.95 -13.26 21.14
CA ILE A 149 -6.62 -13.37 21.75
C ILE A 149 -5.57 -13.27 20.65
N ASN A 150 -4.95 -12.09 20.51
CA ASN A 150 -3.86 -11.85 19.58
C ASN A 150 -2.50 -12.19 20.24
N PHE A 151 -1.94 -13.36 19.95
CA PHE A 151 -0.56 -13.66 20.33
C PHE A 151 0.41 -13.03 19.33
N ARG A 152 1.06 -11.93 19.73
CA ARG A 152 2.20 -11.35 19.01
C ARG A 152 3.48 -11.73 19.74
N LYS A 153 4.24 -12.69 19.22
CA LYS A 153 5.63 -12.90 19.64
C LYS A 153 6.42 -11.66 19.20
N ARG A 154 6.87 -10.84 20.16
CA ARG A 154 7.92 -9.84 19.93
C ARG A 154 9.24 -10.58 19.94
N ILE A 155 9.87 -10.67 18.79
CA ILE A 155 11.33 -10.77 18.66
C ILE A 155 11.77 -9.39 18.20
#